data_AF-A0A644X8I0-F1
#
_entry.id   AF-A0A644X8I0-F1
#
_cell.length_a   1.000
_cell.length_b   1.000
_cell.length_c   1.000
_cell.angle_alpha   90.00
_cell.angle_beta   90.00
_cell.angle_gamma   90.00
#
_symmetry.space_group_name_H-M   'P 1'
#
loop_
_entity.id
_entity.type
_entity.pdbx_description
1 polymer ?
#
loop_
_entity_poly.entity_id
_entity_poly.type
_entity_poly.pdbx_seq_one_letter_code
_entity_poly.pdbx_strand_id
1 'polypeptide(L)' 'MGLDPSTMTLEEKMEKHRNYREDRYEKLLDAVYHRRGWNKNGVPKVQHLKSIGMDLPELIEVVAPLQ' A
#
# COMPACT_ATOMS: atom_id res chain seq x y z
N MET A 1 1.15 1.21 -20.88
CA MET A 1 0.48 -0.10 -21.01
C MET A 1 0.96 -0.89 -22.22
N GLY A 2 1.37 -0.27 -23.34
CA GLY A 2 1.90 -1.01 -24.50
C GLY A 2 0.82 -1.85 -25.21
N LEU A 3 -0.44 -1.46 -25.09
CA LEU A 3 -1.60 -2.14 -25.68
C LEU A 3 -2.04 -1.40 -26.94
N ASP A 4 -2.53 -2.12 -27.94
CA ASP A 4 -3.18 -1.56 -29.12
C ASP A 4 -4.69 -1.34 -28.83
N PRO A 5 -5.18 -0.09 -28.76
CA PRO A 5 -6.59 0.18 -28.48
C PRO A 5 -7.52 -0.20 -29.63
N SER A 6 -7.03 -0.39 -30.86
CA SER A 6 -7.89 -0.72 -32.00
C SER A 6 -8.48 -2.13 -31.93
N THR A 7 -7.82 -3.02 -31.18
CA THR A 7 -8.22 -4.42 -31.00
C THR A 7 -9.10 -4.65 -29.76
N MET A 8 -9.55 -3.59 -29.09
CA MET A 8 -10.24 -3.68 -27.80
C MET A 8 -11.62 -3.02 -27.84
N THR A 9 -12.58 -3.59 -27.12
CA THR A 9 -13.88 -2.94 -26.87
C THR A 9 -13.72 -1.74 -25.93
N LEU A 10 -14.79 -0.95 -25.77
CA LEU A 10 -14.77 0.18 -24.85
C LEU A 10 -14.61 -0.29 -23.40
N GLU A 11 -15.31 -1.36 -23.04
CA GLU A 11 -15.31 -1.95 -21.70
C GLU A 11 -13.91 -2.46 -21.33
N GLU A 12 -13.26 -3.18 -22.25
CA GLU A 12 -11.89 -3.68 -22.06
C GLU A 12 -10.89 -2.53 -21.86
N LYS A 13 -11.03 -1.44 -22.62
CA LYS A 13 -10.19 -0.24 -22.43
C LYS A 13 -10.38 0.33 -21.03
N MET A 14 -11.63 0.49 -20.59
CA MET A 14 -11.95 1.02 -19.27
C MET A 14 -11.37 0.15 -18.16
N GLU A 15 -11.49 -1.17 -18.29
CA GLU A 15 -10.94 -2.14 -17.34
C GLU A 15 -9.41 -2.06 -17.28
N LYS A 16 -8.71 -2.10 -18.43
CA LYS A 16 -7.24 -1.98 -18.46
C LYS A 16 -6.76 -0.68 -17.84
N HIS A 17 -7.45 0.43 -18.09
CA HIS A 17 -7.13 1.71 -17.46
C HIS A 17 -7.33 1.68 -15.93
N ARG A 18 -8.41 1.05 -15.44
CA ARG A 18 -8.64 0.89 -14.00
C ARG A 18 -7.53 0.04 -13.38
N ASN A 19 -7.28 -1.14 -13.93
CA ASN A 19 -6.26 -2.06 -13.43
C ASN A 19 -4.87 -1.41 -13.41
N TYR A 20 -4.51 -0.66 -14.46
CA TYR A 20 -3.24 0.06 -14.49
C TYR A 20 -3.14 1.13 -13.41
N ARG A 21 -4.21 1.91 -13.16
CA ARG A 21 -4.19 2.94 -12.11
C ARG A 21 -4.12 2.32 -10.72
N GLU A 22 -4.87 1.25 -10.48
CA GLU A 22 -4.87 0.52 -9.20
C GLU A 22 -3.50 -0.11 -8.91
N ASP A 23 -2.88 -0.78 -9.88
CA ASP A 23 -1.52 -1.34 -9.73
C ASP A 23 -0.48 -0.27 -9.38
N ARG A 24 -0.57 0.92 -10.00
CA ARG A 24 0.34 2.04 -9.70
C ARG A 24 0.08 2.62 -8.31
N TYR A 25 -1.17 2.63 -7.87
CA TYR A 25 -1.56 3.06 -6.53
C TYR A 25 -1.01 2.09 -5.47
N GLU A 26 -1.19 0.77 -5.66
CA GLU A 26 -0.65 -0.25 -4.75
C GLU A 26 0.87 -0.17 -4.62
N LYS A 27 1.58 -0.02 -5.74
CA LYS A 27 3.05 0.18 -5.73
C LYS A 27 3.47 1.43 -4.97
N LEU A 28 2.70 2.50 -5.07
CA LEU A 28 2.96 3.73 -4.32
C LEU A 28 2.74 3.50 -2.82
N LEU A 29 1.64 2.85 -2.44
CA LEU A 29 1.36 2.49 -1.04
C LEU A 29 2.48 1.65 -0.44
N ASP A 30 2.89 0.59 -1.12
CA ASP A 30 4.00 -0.27 -0.67
C ASP A 30 5.29 0.53 -0.44
N ALA A 31 5.64 1.41 -1.38
CA ALA A 31 6.84 2.25 -1.26
C ALA A 31 6.73 3.27 -0.11
N VAL A 32 5.53 3.81 0.14
CA VAL A 32 5.27 4.75 1.24
C VAL A 32 5.30 4.04 2.59
N TYR A 33 4.63 2.88 2.71
CA TYR A 33 4.63 2.08 3.93
C TYR A 33 6.03 1.64 4.30
N HIS A 34 6.81 1.14 3.33
CA HIS A 34 8.19 0.78 3.59
C HIS A 34 9.01 1.96 4.11
N ARG A 35 8.91 3.14 3.49
CA ARG A 35 9.65 4.34 3.90
C ARG A 35 9.29 4.81 5.30
N ARG A 36 8.02 4.67 5.68
CA ARG A 36 7.52 5.01 7.02
C ARG A 36 7.80 3.94 8.06
N GLY A 37 8.40 2.80 7.69
CA GLY A 37 8.61 1.69 8.62
C GLY A 37 7.30 0.98 9.00
N TRP A 38 6.31 0.97 8.11
CA TRP A 38 5.03 0.30 8.28
C TRP A 38 5.05 -1.09 7.61
N ASN A 39 4.10 -1.95 7.95
CA ASN A 39 3.85 -3.20 7.25
C ASN A 39 2.92 -2.97 6.04
N LYS A 40 2.65 -4.04 5.28
CA LYS A 40 1.83 -3.96 4.05
C LYS A 40 0.35 -3.66 4.31
N ASN A 41 -0.11 -3.81 5.54
CA ASN A 41 -1.49 -3.49 5.94
C ASN A 41 -1.65 -2.03 6.38
N GLY A 42 -0.60 -1.21 6.22
CA GLY A 42 -0.65 0.19 6.63
C GLY A 42 -0.52 0.38 8.14
N VAL A 43 0.08 -0.57 8.86
CA VAL A 43 0.27 -0.50 10.31
C VAL A 43 1.75 -0.23 10.62
N PRO A 44 2.09 0.79 11.44
CA PRO A 44 3.46 1.02 11.88
C PRO A 44 4.08 -0.20 12.54
N LYS A 45 5.35 -0.49 12.24
CA LYS A 45 6.05 -1.56 12.96
C LYS A 45 6.35 -1.14 14.38
N VAL A 46 6.31 -2.09 15.32
CA VAL A 46 6.70 -1.85 16.73
C VAL A 46 8.10 -1.26 16.84
N GLN A 47 9.04 -1.72 15.99
CA GLN A 47 10.40 -1.17 15.93
C GLN A 47 10.40 0.32 15.52
N HIS A 48 9.55 0.70 14.56
CA HIS A 48 9.44 2.08 14.13
C HIS A 48 8.86 2.96 15.25
N LEU A 49 7.80 2.51 15.93
CA LEU A 49 7.21 3.23 17.06
C LEU A 49 8.22 3.49 18.18
N LYS A 50 9.04 2.49 18.53
CA LYS A 50 10.14 2.65 19.50
C LYS A 50 11.17 3.68 19.04
N SER A 51 11.53 3.68 17.75
CA SER A 51 12.54 4.61 17.22
C SER A 51 12.10 6.08 17.26
N ILE A 52 10.79 6.34 17.23
CA ILE A 52 10.22 7.69 17.28
C ILE A 52 9.68 8.08 18.66
N GLY A 53 9.87 7.24 19.68
CA GLY A 53 9.40 7.49 21.05
C GLY A 53 7.87 7.41 21.21
N MET A 54 7.19 6.63 20.36
CA MET A 54 5.74 6.38 20.43
C MET A 54 5.44 4.94 20.87
N ASP A 55 6.19 4.39 21.82
CA ASP A 55 6.08 3.01 22.30
C ASP A 55 5.29 2.88 23.61
N LEU A 56 4.27 3.73 23.79
CA LEU A 56 3.30 3.61 24.88
C LEU A 56 2.74 2.17 24.95
N PRO A 57 2.71 1.51 26.13
CA PRO A 57 2.27 0.12 26.25
C PRO A 57 0.92 -0.17 25.60
N GLU A 58 -0.05 0.72 25.82
CA GLU A 58 -1.41 0.64 25.26
C GLU A 58 -1.40 0.66 23.72
N LEU A 59 -0.53 1.45 23.11
CA LEU A 59 -0.40 1.50 21.65
C LEU A 59 0.26 0.24 21.10
N ILE A 60 1.26 -0.29 21.80
CA ILE A 60 1.92 -1.55 21.42
C ILE A 60 0.94 -2.72 21.49
N GLU A 61 0.08 -2.78 22.51
CA GLU A 61 -0.95 -3.80 22.65
C GLU A 61 -1.93 -3.81 21.47
N VAL A 62 -2.31 -2.63 20.96
CA VAL A 62 -3.20 -2.51 19.79
C VAL A 62 -2.50 -2.91 18.49
N VAL A 63 -1.22 -2.56 18.36
CA VAL A 63 -0.47 -2.67 17.11
C VAL A 63 0.18 -4.04 16.93
N ALA A 64 0.59 -4.71 18.02
CA ALA A 64 1.24 -6.01 18.01
C ALA A 64 0.47 -7.14 17.29
N PRO A 65 -0.86 -7.32 17.48
CA PRO A 65 -1.61 -8.36 16.77
C PRO A 65 -1.81 -8.08 15.27
N LEU A 66 -1.52 -6.85 14.82
CA LEU A 66 -1.72 -6.40 13.43
C LEU A 66 -0.43 -6.41 12.60
N GLN A 67 0.66 -6.93 13.16
CA GLN A 67 2.00 -6.90 12.57
C GLN A 67 2.19 -7.90 11.42
#